data_AF-A0A137QB98-F1
#
_entry.id   AF-A0A137QB98-F1
#
_cell.length_a   1.000
_cell.length_b   1.000
_cell.length_c   1.000
_cell.angle_alpha   90.00
_cell.angle_beta   90.00
_cell.angle_gamma   90.00
#
_symmetry.space_group_name_H-M   'P 1'
#
loop_
_entity.id
_entity.type
_entity.pdbx_description
1 polymer ?
#
loop_
_entity_poly.entity_id
_entity_poly.type
_entity_poly.pdbx_seq_one_letter_code
_entity_poly.pdbx_strand_id
1 'polypeptide(L)' 'MPLELADMLLGHDWLIYHNPEINWQNGIVRFTRCPPSCDIPHHDICIKPHIQKL' A
#
# COMPACT_ATOMS: atom_id res chain seq x y z
N MET A 1 21.77 4.67 2.21
CA MET A 1 20.98 3.89 1.24
C MET A 1 19.53 3.89 1.73
N PRO A 2 18.56 4.37 0.93
CA PRO A 2 17.18 4.61 1.40
C PRO A 2 16.40 3.36 1.81
N LEU A 3 16.88 2.17 1.44
CA LEU A 3 16.20 0.90 1.70
C LEU A 3 16.06 0.56 3.19
N GLU A 4 16.87 1.13 4.08
CA GLU A 4 16.82 0.78 5.51
C GLU A 4 15.75 1.53 6.32
N LEU A 5 14.98 2.42 5.69
CA LEU A 5 13.91 3.17 6.35
C LEU A 5 12.52 2.55 6.19
N ALA A 6 12.37 1.55 5.31
CA ALA A 6 11.08 0.94 5.04
C ALA A 6 10.92 -0.35 5.84
N ASP A 7 9.93 -0.39 6.73
CA ASP A 7 9.57 -1.63 7.45
C ASP A 7 9.07 -2.73 6.51
N MET A 8 8.54 -2.36 5.34
CA MET A 8 8.00 -3.28 4.35
C MET A 8 8.07 -2.71 2.93
N LEU A 9 8.54 -3.52 1.99
CA LEU A 9 8.53 -3.23 0.56
C LEU A 9 7.60 -4.22 -0.15
N LEU A 10 6.62 -3.70 -0.89
CA LEU A 10 5.67 -4.51 -1.63
C LEU A 10 6.14 -4.66 -3.08
N GLY A 11 6.33 -5.90 -3.50
CA GLY A 11 6.72 -6.23 -4.87
C GLY A 11 5.57 -6.04 -5.87
N HIS A 12 5.92 -6.05 -7.15
CA HIS A 12 4.95 -5.90 -8.24
C HIS A 12 3.93 -7.05 -8.29
N ASP A 13 4.35 -8.29 -8.03
CA ASP A 13 3.45 -9.45 -8.04
C ASP A 13 2.33 -9.32 -7.00
N TRP A 14 2.67 -8.79 -5.83
CA TRP A 14 1.71 -8.47 -4.79
C TRP A 14 0.70 -7.41 -5.27
N LEU A 15 1.19 -6.36 -5.93
CA LEU A 15 0.33 -5.30 -6.49
C LEU A 15 -0.60 -5.81 -7.59
N ILE A 16 -0.14 -6.73 -8.45
CA ILE A 16 -0.99 -7.35 -9.47
C ILE A 16 -2.12 -8.15 -8.80
N TYR A 17 -1.77 -9.00 -7.83
CA TYR A 17 -2.73 -9.90 -7.21
C TYR A 17 -3.81 -9.16 -6.42
N HIS A 18 -3.42 -8.19 -5.60
CA HIS A 18 -4.37 -7.43 -4.77
C HIS A 18 -5.02 -6.26 -5.52
N ASN A 19 -4.35 -5.75 -6.56
CA ASN A 19 -4.80 -4.65 -7.42
C ASN A 19 -5.47 -3.49 -6.64
N PRO A 20 -4.84 -2.91 -5.60
CA PRO A 20 -5.51 -1.90 -4.78
C PRO A 20 -5.78 -0.60 -5.56
N GLU A 21 -6.81 0.12 -5.16
CA GLU A 21 -6.99 1.51 -5.58
C GLU A 21 -6.06 2.41 -4.77
N ILE A 22 -5.18 3.14 -5.46
CA ILE A 22 -4.22 4.02 -4.80
C ILE A 22 -4.52 5.46 -5.17
N ASN A 23 -4.87 6.26 -4.17
CA ASN A 23 -4.90 7.71 -4.28
C ASN A 23 -3.57 8.26 -3.76
N TRP A 24 -2.65 8.49 -4.69
CA TRP A 24 -1.31 9.02 -4.42
C TRP A 24 -1.31 10.43 -3.84
N GLN A 25 -2.31 11.26 -4.19
CA GLN A 25 -2.39 12.64 -3.69
C GLN A 25 -2.71 12.67 -2.19
N ASN A 26 -3.59 11.78 -1.75
CA ASN A 26 -4.10 11.76 -0.38
C ASN A 26 -3.44 10.67 0.48
N GLY A 27 -2.57 9.83 -0.10
CA GLY A 27 -1.94 8.72 0.58
C GLY A 27 -2.92 7.60 0.97
N ILE A 28 -3.98 7.37 0.21
CA ILE A 28 -5.00 6.36 0.53
C ILE A 28 -4.81 5.13 -0.34
N VAL A 29 -4.81 3.95 0.28
CA VAL A 29 -4.80 2.64 -0.40
C VAL A 29 -6.06 1.89 0.00
N ARG A 30 -6.90 1.52 -0.97
CA ARG A 30 -8.15 0.78 -0.75
C ARG A 30 -8.09 -0.59 -1.39
N PHE A 31 -8.61 -1.58 -0.69
CA PHE A 31 -8.60 -2.98 -1.13
C PHE A 31 -9.92 -3.42 -1.77
N THR A 32 -10.59 -2.50 -2.47
CA THR A 32 -11.90 -2.71 -3.12
C THR A 32 -11.89 -3.78 -4.21
N ARG A 33 -10.72 -4.07 -4.80
CA ARG A 33 -10.53 -5.03 -5.89
C ARG A 33 -9.78 -6.30 -5.47
N CYS A 34 -9.56 -6.49 -4.16
CA CYS A 34 -8.86 -7.67 -3.69
C CYS A 34 -9.69 -8.94 -3.96
N PRO A 35 -9.09 -10.03 -4.48
CA PRO A 35 -9.83 -11.24 -4.76
C PRO A 35 -10.39 -11.89 -3.49
N PRO A 36 -11.57 -12.55 -3.54
CA PRO A 36 -12.14 -13.27 -2.40
C PRO A 36 -11.29 -14.45 -1.89
N SER A 37 -10.35 -14.94 -2.71
CA SER A 37 -9.37 -15.95 -2.33
C SER A 37 -8.20 -15.40 -1.51
N CYS A 38 -8.17 -14.09 -1.26
CA CYS A 38 -7.20 -13.49 -0.37
C CYS A 38 -7.55 -13.81 1.09
N ASP A 39 -6.74 -14.69 1.70
CA ASP A 39 -6.88 -15.06 3.12
C ASP A 39 -6.20 -14.06 4.07
N ILE A 40 -5.60 -12.99 3.54
CA ILE A 40 -4.92 -11.98 4.32
C ILE A 40 -5.94 -10.94 4.79
N PRO A 41 -6.12 -10.72 6.10
CA PRO A 41 -6.96 -9.64 6.60
C PRO A 41 -6.33 -8.29 6.23
N HIS A 42 -7.08 -7.45 5.53
CA HIS A 42 -6.65 -6.08 5.22
C HIS A 42 -7.84 -5.12 5.25
N HIS A 43 -7.55 -3.86 5.60
CA HIS A 43 -8.49 -2.74 5.61
C HIS A 43 -7.89 -1.58 4.80
N ASP A 44 -8.72 -0.59 4.46
CA ASP A 44 -8.26 0.61 3.77
C ASP A 44 -7.19 1.31 4.62
N ILE A 45 -6.04 1.60 4.00
CA ILE A 45 -4.89 2.22 4.67
C ILE A 45 -4.88 3.71 4.32
N CYS A 46 -4.76 4.55 5.34
CA CYS A 46 -4.49 5.97 5.19
C CYS A 46 -3.05 6.26 5.65
N ILE A 47 -2.15 6.45 4.68
CA ILE A 47 -0.76 6.80 4.92
C ILE A 47 -0.73 8.27 5.33
N LYS A 48 -0.44 8.53 6.61
CA LYS A 48 -0.17 9.90 7.05
C LYS A 48 1.09 10.38 6.32
N PRO A 49 1.07 11.57 5.70
CA PRO A 49 2.27 12.12 5.10
C PRO A 49 3.35 12.24 6.18
N HIS A 50 4.39 11.41 6.09
CA HIS A 50 5.64 11.67 6.76
C HIS A 50 6.24 12.87 6.03
N ILE A 51 5.95 14.08 6.53
CA ILE A 51 6.57 15.30 6.04
C ILE A 51 8.06 15.20 6.37
N GLN A 52 8.85 14.60 5.48
CA GLN A 52 10.24 15.00 5.36
C GLN A 52 10.18 16.38 4.72
N LYS A 53 10.21 17.42 5.56
CA LYS A 53 10.46 18.78 5.09
C LYS A 53 11.77 18.71 4.30
N LEU A 54 11.66 18.90 2.99
CA LEU A 54 12.80 19.25 2.15
C LEU A 54 13.42 20.56 2.66
#